data_AF-A0A9Q1CZ32-F1
#
_entry.id   AF-A0A9Q1CZ32-F1
#
_cell.length_a   1.000
_cell.length_b   1.000
_cell.length_c   1.000
_cell.angle_alpha   90.00
_cell.angle_beta   90.00
_cell.angle_gamma   90.00
#
_symmetry.space_group_name_H-M   'P 1'
#
loop_
_entity.id
_entity.type
_entity.pdbx_description
1 polymer ?
#
loop_
_entity_poly.entity_id
_entity_poly.type
_entity_poly.pdbx_seq_one_letter_code
_entity_poly.pdbx_strand_id
1 'polypeptide(L)'
;MDTVPAPSRPPASPDPPRLRLAALSLSLGRERGESTREVSGQTRTLTRRDPNSNCVLGRFYTTTSAIPGVRERTLIAVKPDGVQRRLVGQIVQRFEQRGFKLVGLKMVKAPEELLSQHYHDLRKKPFYPSLLRYMHSGPVVAMVWEGHNVVRTSRLMVGDTNPAEALPGTVRGDFSIHISRNVIHASDSVQGAQREIQLWFNCTELLDWDCCDHRNTYQL
;
A
#
# COMPACT_ATOMS: atom_id res chain seq x y z
N MET A 1 17.92 -63.34 -6.37
CA MET A 1 17.10 -62.89 -5.24
C MET A 1 18.03 -62.17 -4.30
N ASP A 2 18.03 -60.84 -4.29
CA ASP A 2 18.68 -60.04 -3.24
C ASP A 2 17.95 -58.69 -3.18
N THR A 3 17.07 -58.56 -2.19
CA THR A 3 16.26 -57.37 -1.92
C THR A 3 17.07 -56.37 -1.11
N VAL A 4 17.32 -55.19 -1.67
CA VAL A 4 17.90 -54.04 -0.95
C VAL A 4 16.80 -53.40 -0.08
N PRO A 5 17.01 -53.18 1.24
CA PRO A 5 16.00 -52.57 2.10
C PRO A 5 15.95 -51.05 1.91
N ALA A 6 14.74 -50.49 1.93
CA ALA A 6 14.47 -49.06 1.82
C ALA A 6 14.97 -48.28 3.06
N PRO A 7 15.41 -47.01 2.91
CA PRO A 7 15.89 -46.20 4.02
C PRO A 7 14.74 -45.78 4.96
N SER A 8 15.01 -45.81 6.27
CA SER A 8 14.10 -45.43 7.33
C SER A 8 13.85 -43.92 7.39
N ARG A 9 12.60 -43.55 7.66
CA ARG A 9 12.13 -42.16 7.73
C ARG A 9 12.66 -41.49 9.02
N PRO A 10 13.15 -40.24 8.97
CA PRO A 10 13.58 -39.52 10.17
C PRO A 10 12.39 -39.17 11.08
N PRO A 11 12.60 -39.05 12.41
CA PRO A 11 11.55 -38.70 13.36
C PRO A 11 11.06 -37.26 13.18
N ALA A 12 9.76 -37.04 13.43
CA ALA A 12 9.11 -35.73 13.34
C ALA A 12 9.66 -34.76 14.40
N SER A 13 9.93 -33.52 13.99
CA SER A 13 10.35 -32.43 14.87
C SER A 13 9.21 -31.98 15.80
N PRO A 14 9.49 -31.59 17.06
CA PRO A 14 8.46 -31.11 17.98
C PRO A 14 7.92 -29.72 17.60
N ASP A 15 6.62 -29.53 17.78
CA ASP A 15 5.90 -28.27 17.53
C ASP A 15 6.43 -27.09 18.36
N PRO A 16 6.49 -25.86 17.80
CA PRO A 16 6.89 -24.67 18.55
C PRO A 16 5.79 -24.21 19.53
N PRO A 17 6.16 -23.61 20.69
CA PRO A 17 5.21 -23.23 21.73
C PRO A 17 4.35 -22.03 21.31
N ARG A 18 3.03 -22.16 21.56
CA ARG A 18 2.02 -21.11 21.38
C ARG A 18 2.22 -19.98 22.40
N LEU A 19 2.63 -18.80 21.95
CA LEU A 19 2.63 -17.58 22.76
C LEU A 19 1.20 -17.09 23.02
N ARG A 20 0.81 -17.09 24.30
CA ARG A 20 -0.45 -16.52 24.80
C ARG A 20 -0.39 -14.99 24.83
N LEU A 21 -1.45 -14.38 24.32
CA LEU A 21 -1.74 -12.96 24.32
C LEU A 21 -2.04 -12.49 25.76
N ALA A 22 -1.26 -11.53 26.28
CA ALA A 22 -1.57 -10.86 27.54
C ALA A 22 -2.14 -9.46 27.23
N ALA A 23 -3.39 -9.26 27.63
CA ALA A 23 -4.06 -7.97 27.63
C ALA A 23 -3.58 -7.13 28.83
N LEU A 24 -3.20 -5.87 28.59
CA LEU A 24 -3.09 -4.86 29.65
C LEU A 24 -4.23 -3.85 29.48
N SER A 25 -5.20 -3.94 30.40
CA SER A 25 -6.11 -2.85 30.75
C SER A 25 -5.35 -1.81 31.56
N LEU A 26 -5.49 -0.53 31.22
CA LEU A 26 -5.15 0.57 32.12
C LEU A 26 -6.35 1.53 32.22
N SER A 27 -6.62 1.84 33.48
CA SER A 27 -7.85 2.43 34.01
C SER A 27 -8.02 3.92 33.76
N LEU A 28 -9.29 4.29 33.82
CA LEU A 28 -9.87 5.63 33.84
C LEU A 28 -9.26 6.54 34.93
N GLY A 29 -8.96 7.78 34.55
CA GLY A 29 -8.81 8.92 35.45
C GLY A 29 -9.79 10.02 35.05
N ARG A 30 -10.70 10.38 35.97
CA ARG A 30 -11.73 11.44 35.85
C ARG A 30 -11.38 12.58 36.81
N GLU A 31 -12.00 13.74 36.56
CA GLU A 31 -12.20 14.92 37.44
C GLU A 31 -11.11 16.01 37.30
N ARG A 32 -11.37 17.33 37.28
CA ARG A 32 -12.55 18.22 37.32
C ARG A 32 -12.04 19.64 36.92
N GLY A 33 -12.92 20.55 36.49
CA GLY A 33 -12.67 21.99 36.63
C GLY A 33 -13.25 22.86 35.52
N GLU A 34 -14.49 23.32 35.71
CA GLU A 34 -15.20 24.29 34.88
C GLU A 34 -15.17 25.66 35.59
N SER A 35 -14.89 26.74 34.84
CA SER A 35 -15.39 28.11 35.07
C SER A 35 -14.63 29.10 34.19
N THR A 36 -15.31 29.79 33.27
CA THR A 36 -15.46 31.26 33.28
C THR A 36 -16.23 31.79 32.06
N ARG A 37 -17.38 32.40 32.36
CA ARG A 37 -17.98 33.65 31.83
C ARG A 37 -18.09 33.89 30.31
N GLU A 38 -19.34 33.95 29.86
CA GLU A 38 -19.78 34.61 28.62
C GLU A 38 -19.59 36.13 28.69
N VAL A 39 -19.01 36.71 27.63
CA VAL A 39 -19.18 38.11 27.25
C VAL A 39 -19.39 38.17 25.74
N SER A 40 -20.47 38.86 25.34
CA SER A 40 -20.89 39.08 23.97
C SER A 40 -19.84 39.81 23.13
N GLY A 41 -19.53 39.28 21.94
CA GLY A 41 -18.72 39.96 20.93
C GLY A 41 -18.78 39.23 19.60
N GLN A 42 -19.60 39.71 18.67
CA GLN A 42 -19.61 39.24 17.29
C GLN A 42 -18.25 39.51 16.64
N THR A 43 -17.42 38.47 16.57
CA THR A 43 -16.19 38.49 15.77
C THR A 43 -16.43 37.61 14.56
N ARG A 44 -16.51 38.21 13.37
CA ARG A 44 -16.49 37.51 12.08
C ARG A 44 -15.15 36.79 11.93
N THR A 45 -15.10 35.52 12.31
CA THR A 45 -13.99 34.62 11.99
C THR A 45 -14.11 34.21 10.53
N LEU A 46 -13.33 34.84 9.66
CA LEU A 46 -12.99 34.28 8.36
C LEU A 46 -12.15 33.02 8.60
N THR A 47 -12.80 31.87 8.72
CA THR A 47 -12.10 30.60 8.73
C THR A 47 -11.48 30.37 7.35
N ARG A 48 -10.16 30.52 7.28
CA ARG A 48 -9.34 30.09 6.16
C ARG A 48 -9.66 28.61 5.92
N ARG A 49 -10.40 28.31 4.85
CA ARG A 49 -10.68 26.92 4.45
C ARG A 49 -9.35 26.24 4.21
N ASP A 50 -9.09 25.18 4.97
CA ASP A 50 -7.99 24.27 4.69
C ASP A 50 -8.24 23.64 3.31
N PRO A 51 -7.33 23.77 2.34
CA PRO A 51 -7.49 23.16 1.02
C PRO A 51 -7.49 21.62 1.09
N ASN A 52 -7.14 21.03 2.25
CA ASN A 52 -7.18 19.60 2.51
C ASN A 52 -8.50 19.07 3.11
N SER A 53 -9.43 19.93 3.54
CA SER A 53 -10.68 19.49 4.19
C SER A 53 -11.67 18.79 3.26
N ASN A 54 -11.45 18.86 1.94
CA ASN A 54 -12.28 18.20 0.93
C ASN A 54 -11.61 16.95 0.34
N CYS A 55 -10.52 16.46 0.94
CA CYS A 55 -9.93 15.21 0.49
C CYS A 55 -10.94 14.09 0.64
N VAL A 56 -11.22 13.41 -0.47
CA VAL A 56 -12.18 12.31 -0.59
C VAL A 56 -11.65 11.03 0.08
N LEU A 57 -10.92 11.18 1.19
CA LEU A 57 -10.38 10.09 2.01
C LEU A 57 -11.34 9.69 3.14
N GLY A 58 -12.45 10.42 3.34
CA GLY A 58 -13.32 10.24 4.50
C GLY A 58 -14.82 10.33 4.27
N ARG A 59 -15.31 10.49 3.04
CA ARG A 59 -16.75 10.30 2.79
C ARG A 59 -17.00 8.81 2.60
N PHE A 60 -17.56 8.18 3.62
CA PHE A 60 -18.38 6.99 3.48
C PHE A 60 -19.52 7.35 2.52
N TYR A 61 -19.28 7.25 1.22
CA TYR A 61 -20.34 7.40 0.24
C TYR A 61 -21.13 6.11 0.25
N THR A 62 -22.36 6.21 0.72
CA THR A 62 -23.45 5.29 0.40
C THR A 62 -23.68 5.37 -1.11
N THR A 63 -22.81 4.72 -1.89
CA THR A 63 -23.11 4.37 -3.27
C THR A 63 -23.75 3.00 -3.21
N THR A 64 -24.88 2.86 -3.89
CA THR A 64 -25.73 1.68 -4.05
C THR A 64 -25.00 0.53 -4.76
N SER A 65 -23.88 0.08 -4.21
CA SER A 65 -23.15 -1.10 -4.68
C SER A 65 -23.03 -2.03 -3.49
N ALA A 66 -23.75 -3.14 -3.57
CA ALA A 66 -23.95 -4.12 -2.50
C ALA A 66 -22.66 -4.87 -2.06
N ILE A 67 -21.50 -4.56 -2.65
CA ILE A 67 -20.23 -5.22 -2.36
C ILE A 67 -19.31 -4.25 -1.58
N PRO A 68 -19.01 -4.54 -0.29
CA PRO A 68 -18.02 -3.80 0.47
C PRO A 68 -16.64 -3.79 -0.20
N GLY A 69 -15.90 -2.69 -0.07
CA GLY A 69 -14.48 -2.63 -0.48
C GLY A 69 -14.22 -2.34 -1.96
N VAL A 70 -15.24 -2.17 -2.80
CA VAL A 70 -15.07 -1.84 -4.24
C VAL A 70 -14.33 -0.50 -4.46
N ARG A 71 -14.34 0.38 -3.47
CA ARG A 71 -13.62 1.66 -3.46
C ARG A 71 -12.29 1.63 -2.68
N GLU A 72 -11.80 0.45 -2.28
CA GLU A 72 -10.47 0.33 -1.65
C GLU A 72 -9.40 0.82 -2.63
N ARG A 73 -8.35 1.48 -2.12
CA ARG A 73 -7.23 2.02 -2.91
C ARG A 73 -5.89 1.53 -2.38
N THR A 74 -4.92 1.36 -3.28
CA THR A 74 -3.53 1.00 -2.94
C THR A 74 -2.53 1.88 -3.69
N LEU A 75 -1.35 2.10 -3.11
CA LEU A 75 -0.23 2.72 -3.80
C LEU A 75 0.63 1.64 -4.46
N ILE A 76 0.90 1.81 -5.75
CA ILE A 76 1.87 1.04 -6.51
C ILE A 76 2.93 1.99 -7.04
N ALA A 77 4.21 1.65 -6.89
CA ALA A 77 5.29 2.47 -7.43
C ALA A 77 6.29 1.62 -8.23
N VAL A 78 6.47 1.94 -9.51
CA VAL A 78 7.55 1.38 -10.34
C VAL A 78 8.85 2.09 -9.97
N LYS A 79 9.80 1.31 -9.44
CA LYS A 79 11.07 1.78 -8.94
C LYS A 79 12.01 2.20 -10.10
N PRO A 80 13.13 2.89 -9.81
CA PRO A 80 14.00 3.43 -10.87
C PRO A 80 14.51 2.40 -11.88
N ASP A 81 14.83 1.18 -11.44
CA ASP A 81 15.21 0.07 -12.30
C ASP A 81 14.06 -0.40 -13.21
N GLY A 82 12.82 -0.42 -12.71
CA GLY A 82 11.65 -0.73 -13.52
C GLY A 82 11.41 0.27 -14.64
N VAL A 83 11.60 1.57 -14.34
CA VAL A 83 11.50 2.65 -15.34
C VAL A 83 12.64 2.56 -16.35
N GLN A 84 13.89 2.42 -15.90
CA GLN A 84 15.07 2.29 -16.77
C GLN A 84 14.99 1.09 -17.72
N ARG A 85 14.33 0.01 -17.27
CA ARG A 85 14.10 -1.21 -18.07
C ARG A 85 12.83 -1.16 -18.91
N ARG A 86 12.14 0.00 -18.98
CA ARG A 86 10.95 0.22 -19.81
C ARG A 86 9.78 -0.71 -19.44
N LEU A 87 9.65 -1.07 -18.16
CA LEU A 87 8.62 -2.00 -17.67
C LEU A 87 7.31 -1.33 -17.24
N VAL A 88 7.22 0.01 -17.33
CA VAL A 88 6.04 0.76 -16.87
C VAL A 88 4.77 0.27 -17.55
N GLY A 89 4.75 0.16 -18.88
CA GLY A 89 3.58 -0.31 -19.63
C GLY A 89 3.18 -1.75 -19.28
N GLN A 90 4.15 -2.64 -19.13
CA GLN A 90 3.92 -4.05 -18.74
C GLN A 90 3.29 -4.15 -17.34
N ILE A 91 3.74 -3.31 -16.41
CA ILE A 91 3.17 -3.27 -15.06
C ILE A 91 1.76 -2.71 -15.10
N VAL A 92 1.54 -1.54 -15.73
CA VAL A 92 0.21 -0.93 -15.86
C VAL A 92 -0.78 -1.91 -16.47
N GLN A 93 -0.39 -2.55 -17.58
CA GLN A 93 -1.22 -3.53 -18.28
C GLN A 93 -1.71 -4.66 -17.37
N ARG A 94 -0.88 -5.18 -16.45
CA ARG A 94 -1.32 -6.25 -15.52
C ARG A 94 -2.42 -5.79 -14.57
N PHE A 95 -2.38 -4.54 -14.11
CA PHE A 95 -3.40 -3.99 -13.23
C PHE A 95 -4.68 -3.64 -14.00
N GLU A 96 -4.57 -3.10 -15.22
CA GLU A 96 -5.72 -2.84 -16.10
C GLU A 96 -6.43 -4.14 -16.49
N GLN A 97 -5.69 -5.17 -16.93
CA GLN A 97 -6.24 -6.47 -17.30
C GLN A 97 -6.89 -7.21 -16.12
N ARG A 98 -6.48 -6.89 -14.88
CA ARG A 98 -7.13 -7.40 -13.68
C ARG A 98 -8.51 -6.76 -13.43
N GLY A 99 -8.78 -5.61 -14.04
CA GLY A 99 -10.01 -4.82 -13.84
C GLY A 99 -9.91 -3.78 -12.73
N PHE A 100 -8.70 -3.40 -12.30
CA PHE A 100 -8.54 -2.30 -11.34
C PHE A 100 -8.64 -0.95 -12.04
N LYS A 101 -9.23 0.03 -11.35
CA LYS A 101 -9.41 1.40 -11.85
C LYS A 101 -8.19 2.25 -11.50
N LEU A 102 -7.52 2.83 -12.49
CA LEU A 102 -6.45 3.80 -12.26
C LEU A 102 -7.05 5.15 -11.87
N VAL A 103 -6.73 5.64 -10.66
CA VAL A 103 -7.26 6.92 -10.14
C VAL A 103 -6.19 7.99 -9.94
N GLY A 104 -4.91 7.63 -10.03
CA GLY A 104 -3.81 8.58 -10.00
C GLY A 104 -2.56 7.98 -10.63
N LEU A 105 -1.82 8.79 -11.38
CA LEU A 105 -0.58 8.38 -12.05
C LEU A 105 0.33 9.60 -12.17
N LYS A 106 1.59 9.47 -11.74
CA LYS A 106 2.63 10.47 -12.03
C LYS A 106 4.02 9.86 -12.08
N MET A 107 4.87 10.43 -12.94
CA MET A 107 6.30 10.15 -12.96
C MET A 107 7.03 11.28 -12.24
N VAL A 108 7.83 10.95 -11.24
CA VAL A 108 8.55 11.92 -10.41
C VAL A 108 9.97 11.45 -10.12
N LYS A 109 10.89 12.38 -9.94
CA LYS A 109 12.14 12.11 -9.21
C LYS A 109 11.88 12.41 -7.74
N ALA A 110 11.67 11.38 -6.93
CA ALA A 110 11.25 11.55 -5.55
C ALA A 110 12.36 12.23 -4.71
N PRO A 111 12.05 13.30 -3.97
CA PRO A 111 13.00 13.95 -3.06
C PRO A 111 13.30 13.03 -1.86
N GLU A 112 14.48 13.18 -1.28
CA GLU A 112 14.96 12.31 -0.20
C GLU A 112 14.09 12.39 1.06
N GLU A 113 13.51 13.55 1.34
CA GLU A 113 12.59 13.77 2.46
C GLU A 113 11.32 12.91 2.32
N LEU A 114 10.75 12.85 1.11
CA LEU A 114 9.57 12.04 0.81
C LEU A 114 9.90 10.56 0.94
N LEU A 115 11.04 10.12 0.40
CA LEU A 115 11.49 8.72 0.51
C LEU A 115 11.77 8.31 1.96
N SER A 116 12.32 9.22 2.76
CA SER A 116 12.60 8.99 4.18
C SER A 116 11.33 8.84 5.02
N GLN A 117 10.29 9.62 4.69
CA GLN A 117 8.96 9.46 5.29
C GLN A 117 8.29 8.15 4.84
N HIS A 118 8.40 7.82 3.56
CA HIS A 118 7.82 6.59 3.01
C HIS A 118 8.43 5.33 3.64
N TYR A 119 9.75 5.27 3.80
CA TYR A 119 10.45 4.14 4.40
C TYR A 119 10.72 4.29 5.91
N HIS A 120 9.94 5.10 6.63
CA HIS A 120 10.23 5.42 8.03
C HIS A 120 10.38 4.20 8.94
N ASP A 121 9.58 3.16 8.73
CA ASP A 121 9.62 1.91 9.51
C ASP A 121 10.92 1.12 9.31
N LEU A 122 11.63 1.38 8.21
CA LEU A 122 12.88 0.71 7.86
C LEU A 122 14.12 1.47 8.32
N ARG A 123 13.99 2.65 8.96
CA ARG A 123 15.12 3.51 9.36
C ARG A 123 16.22 2.82 10.16
N LYS A 124 15.84 1.82 10.98
CA LYS A 124 16.78 1.05 11.82
C LYS A 124 17.45 -0.13 11.09
N LYS A 125 17.08 -0.40 9.83
CA LYS A 125 17.62 -1.52 9.06
C LYS A 125 18.95 -1.13 8.41
N PRO A 126 19.96 -2.03 8.37
CA PRO A 126 21.28 -1.71 7.86
C PRO A 126 21.28 -1.34 6.36
N PHE A 127 20.30 -1.82 5.59
CA PHE A 127 20.16 -1.51 4.17
C PHE A 127 19.47 -0.16 3.88
N TYR A 128 18.92 0.54 4.89
CA TYR A 128 18.12 1.75 4.71
C TYR A 128 18.84 2.87 3.93
N PRO A 129 20.12 3.21 4.21
CA PRO A 129 20.82 4.24 3.43
C PRO A 129 20.96 3.86 1.95
N SER A 130 21.21 2.58 1.67
CA SER A 130 21.29 2.07 0.31
C SER A 130 19.93 2.09 -0.41
N LEU A 131 18.84 1.81 0.32
CA LEU A 131 17.47 1.89 -0.20
C LEU A 131 17.11 3.32 -0.61
N LEU A 132 17.39 4.32 0.23
CA LEU A 132 17.14 5.72 -0.11
C LEU A 132 17.95 6.16 -1.33
N ARG A 133 19.25 5.87 -1.35
CA ARG A 133 20.12 6.19 -2.49
C ARG A 133 19.63 5.54 -3.78
N TYR A 134 19.19 4.29 -3.72
CA TYR A 134 18.62 3.58 -4.86
C TYR A 134 17.32 4.23 -5.35
N MET A 135 16.37 4.51 -4.46
CA MET A 135 15.09 5.12 -4.83
C MET A 135 15.25 6.57 -5.34
N HIS A 136 16.26 7.29 -4.86
CA HIS A 136 16.59 8.65 -5.32
C HIS A 136 17.40 8.68 -6.63
N SER A 137 17.97 7.54 -7.05
CA SER A 137 18.88 7.46 -8.21
C SER A 137 18.23 7.73 -9.56
N GLY A 138 16.90 7.72 -9.66
CA GLY A 138 16.20 7.90 -10.93
C GLY A 138 14.70 8.18 -10.77
N PRO A 139 13.97 8.26 -11.90
CA PRO A 139 12.53 8.49 -11.89
C PRO A 139 11.77 7.27 -11.34
N VAL A 140 10.67 7.54 -10.67
CA VAL A 140 9.69 6.57 -10.16
C VAL A 140 8.35 6.88 -10.81
N VAL A 141 7.58 5.85 -11.15
CA VAL A 141 6.17 6.02 -11.55
C VAL A 141 5.29 5.59 -10.40
N ALA A 142 4.68 6.57 -9.72
CA ALA A 142 3.73 6.33 -8.65
C ALA A 142 2.31 6.26 -9.22
N MET A 143 1.52 5.31 -8.73
CA MET A 143 0.16 5.04 -9.17
C MET A 143 -0.75 4.77 -7.98
N VAL A 144 -2.01 5.16 -8.10
CA VAL A 144 -3.08 4.78 -7.19
C VAL A 144 -4.11 3.96 -7.96
N TRP A 145 -4.32 2.73 -7.51
CA TRP A 145 -5.29 1.79 -8.09
C TRP A 145 -6.46 1.61 -7.12
N GLU A 146 -7.68 1.60 -7.65
CA GLU A 146 -8.94 1.41 -6.93
C GLU A 146 -9.61 0.10 -7.34
N GLY A 147 -10.16 -0.63 -6.37
CA GLY A 147 -10.97 -1.83 -6.63
C GLY A 147 -11.12 -2.73 -5.40
N HIS A 148 -12.00 -3.73 -5.52
CA HIS A 148 -12.26 -4.68 -4.43
C HIS A 148 -11.00 -5.48 -4.03
N ASN A 149 -10.63 -5.44 -2.75
CA ASN A 149 -9.44 -6.11 -2.19
C ASN A 149 -8.14 -5.77 -2.96
N VAL A 150 -8.05 -4.58 -3.53
CA VAL A 150 -6.93 -4.18 -4.39
C VAL A 150 -5.61 -4.25 -3.65
N VAL A 151 -5.53 -3.91 -2.35
CA VAL A 151 -4.28 -3.97 -1.58
C VAL A 151 -3.75 -5.40 -1.52
N ARG A 152 -4.58 -6.34 -1.04
CA ARG A 152 -4.20 -7.75 -0.92
C ARG A 152 -3.90 -8.37 -2.29
N THR A 153 -4.74 -8.11 -3.28
CA THR A 153 -4.60 -8.70 -4.61
C THR A 153 -3.35 -8.17 -5.32
N SER A 154 -3.06 -6.88 -5.18
CA SER A 154 -1.84 -6.28 -5.74
C SER A 154 -0.57 -6.91 -5.17
N ARG A 155 -0.54 -7.21 -3.86
CA ARG A 155 0.59 -7.92 -3.24
C ARG A 155 0.81 -9.30 -3.84
N LEU A 156 -0.28 -10.05 -4.10
CA LEU A 156 -0.19 -11.36 -4.76
C LEU A 156 0.30 -11.24 -6.21
N MET A 157 -0.19 -10.27 -6.97
CA MET A 157 0.25 -10.02 -8.34
C MET A 157 1.71 -9.57 -8.42
N VAL A 158 2.16 -8.78 -7.44
CA VAL A 158 3.54 -8.28 -7.37
C VAL A 158 4.53 -9.41 -7.04
N GLY A 159 4.15 -10.35 -6.18
CA GLY A 159 4.99 -11.45 -5.74
C GLY A 159 5.89 -11.11 -4.54
N ASP A 160 6.62 -12.11 -4.05
CA ASP A 160 7.45 -12.00 -2.85
C ASP A 160 8.49 -10.86 -2.95
N THR A 161 8.93 -10.32 -1.81
CA THR A 161 9.95 -9.25 -1.79
C THR A 161 11.28 -9.72 -2.34
N ASN A 162 11.67 -10.97 -2.06
CA ASN A 162 12.80 -11.62 -2.68
C ASN A 162 12.37 -12.26 -4.01
N PRO A 163 12.87 -11.78 -5.17
CA PRO A 163 12.49 -12.36 -6.46
C PRO A 163 12.78 -13.86 -6.60
N ALA A 164 13.77 -14.39 -5.86
CA ALA A 164 14.06 -15.82 -5.84
C ALA A 164 12.91 -16.67 -5.26
N GLU A 165 12.06 -16.08 -4.41
CA GLU A 165 10.89 -16.72 -3.81
C GLU A 165 9.58 -16.32 -4.53
N ALA A 166 9.66 -15.41 -5.51
CA ALA A 166 8.49 -14.92 -6.23
C ALA A 166 8.08 -15.92 -7.32
N LEU A 167 6.81 -16.34 -7.31
CA LEU A 167 6.30 -17.31 -8.27
C LEU A 167 6.29 -16.76 -9.72
N PRO A 168 6.50 -17.61 -10.74
CA PRO A 168 6.27 -17.25 -12.15
C PRO A 168 4.86 -16.68 -12.36
N GLY A 169 4.73 -15.67 -13.21
CA GLY A 169 3.49 -14.93 -13.43
C GLY A 169 3.30 -13.73 -12.50
N THR A 170 4.09 -13.61 -11.43
CA THR A 170 4.13 -12.38 -10.60
C THR A 170 5.09 -11.35 -11.22
N VAL A 171 4.88 -10.06 -10.93
CA VAL A 171 5.74 -8.99 -11.48
C VAL A 171 7.21 -9.22 -11.12
N ARG A 172 7.50 -9.60 -9.88
CA ARG A 172 8.88 -9.85 -9.44
C ARG A 172 9.43 -11.17 -9.95
N GLY A 173 8.62 -12.23 -10.02
CA GLY A 173 9.04 -13.52 -10.58
C GLY A 173 9.42 -13.41 -12.06
N ASP A 174 8.68 -12.59 -12.83
CA ASP A 174 8.91 -12.47 -14.27
C ASP A 174 9.99 -11.45 -14.62
N PHE A 175 10.17 -10.41 -13.79
CA PHE A 175 11.00 -9.26 -14.15
C PHE A 175 12.15 -8.95 -13.19
N SER A 176 12.33 -9.67 -12.09
CA SER A 176 13.40 -9.38 -11.13
C SER A 176 14.26 -10.61 -10.84
N ILE A 177 15.54 -10.38 -10.55
CA ILE A 177 16.49 -11.46 -10.23
C ILE A 177 17.01 -11.34 -8.80
N HIS A 178 17.27 -10.11 -8.33
CA HIS A 178 17.90 -9.86 -7.04
C HIS A 178 17.08 -8.92 -6.18
N ILE A 179 17.05 -9.14 -4.86
CA ILE A 179 16.23 -8.39 -3.89
C ILE A 179 16.48 -6.87 -3.91
N SER A 180 17.71 -6.44 -4.23
CA SER A 180 18.04 -5.00 -4.32
C SER A 180 17.47 -4.30 -5.56
N ARG A 181 16.97 -5.06 -6.56
CA ARG A 181 16.44 -4.57 -7.84
C ARG A 181 15.16 -5.34 -8.18
N ASN A 182 14.15 -5.16 -7.35
CA ASN A 182 12.87 -5.87 -7.45
C ASN A 182 11.74 -5.06 -8.10
N VAL A 183 12.10 -4.05 -8.91
CA VAL A 183 11.25 -3.34 -9.91
C VAL A 183 10.05 -2.54 -9.37
N ILE A 184 9.37 -2.98 -8.33
CA ILE A 184 8.06 -2.46 -7.92
C ILE A 184 7.86 -2.47 -6.39
N HIS A 185 7.17 -1.45 -5.90
CA HIS A 185 6.62 -1.35 -4.55
C HIS A 185 5.09 -1.49 -4.59
N ALA A 186 4.52 -2.08 -3.54
CA ALA A 186 3.08 -2.13 -3.31
C ALA A 186 2.79 -2.08 -1.81
N SER A 187 1.80 -1.26 -1.42
CA SER A 187 1.37 -1.13 -0.02
C SER A 187 1.02 -2.50 0.59
N ASP A 188 1.35 -2.71 1.85
CA ASP A 188 1.24 -4.00 2.54
C ASP A 188 -0.10 -4.22 3.27
N SER A 189 -0.82 -3.14 3.53
CA SER A 189 -2.02 -3.08 4.35
C SER A 189 -2.91 -1.92 3.93
N VAL A 190 -4.20 -1.96 4.25
CA VAL A 190 -5.13 -0.87 3.92
C VAL A 190 -4.72 0.43 4.62
N GLN A 191 -4.30 0.35 5.88
CA GLN A 191 -3.81 1.50 6.63
C GLN A 191 -2.49 2.03 6.05
N GLY A 192 -1.58 1.13 5.65
CA GLY A 192 -0.35 1.49 4.96
C GLY A 192 -0.63 2.22 3.65
N ALA A 193 -1.53 1.68 2.82
CA ALA A 193 -1.96 2.29 1.58
C ALA A 193 -2.52 3.70 1.77
N GLN A 194 -3.38 3.93 2.77
CA GLN A 194 -3.91 5.27 3.05
C GLN A 194 -2.82 6.27 3.38
N ARG A 195 -1.87 5.91 4.26
CA ARG A 195 -0.72 6.76 4.62
C ARG A 195 0.16 7.05 3.40
N GLU A 196 0.47 6.01 2.63
CA GLU A 196 1.30 6.10 1.45
C GLU A 196 0.66 6.98 0.37
N ILE A 197 -0.64 6.82 0.09
CA ILE A 197 -1.36 7.66 -0.89
C ILE A 197 -1.34 9.14 -0.45
N GLN A 198 -1.62 9.42 0.83
CA GLN A 198 -1.57 10.80 1.37
C GLN A 198 -0.18 11.42 1.28
N LEU A 199 0.87 10.62 1.43
CA LEU A 199 2.25 11.09 1.31
C LEU A 199 2.65 11.38 -0.14
N TRP A 200 2.19 10.55 -1.08
CA TRP A 200 2.62 10.64 -2.48
C TRP A 200 1.73 11.53 -3.34
N PHE A 201 0.44 11.70 -3.02
CA PHE A 201 -0.53 12.40 -3.87
C PHE A 201 -1.32 13.46 -3.09
N ASN A 202 -1.47 14.62 -3.71
CA ASN A 202 -2.46 15.60 -3.32
C ASN A 202 -3.85 15.15 -3.79
N CYS A 203 -4.89 15.60 -3.11
CA CYS A 203 -6.27 15.19 -3.41
C CYS A 203 -6.71 15.61 -4.83
N THR A 204 -6.15 16.68 -5.39
CA THR A 204 -6.41 17.15 -6.76
C THR A 204 -5.75 16.29 -7.82
N GLU A 205 -4.78 15.44 -7.46
CA GLU A 205 -4.11 14.50 -8.36
C GLU A 205 -4.86 13.15 -8.44
N LEU A 206 -5.92 12.98 -7.65
CA LEU A 206 -6.74 11.77 -7.62
C LEU A 206 -8.08 12.03 -8.29
N LEU A 207 -8.35 11.29 -9.36
CA LEU A 207 -9.57 11.42 -10.15
C LEU A 207 -10.62 10.41 -9.69
N ASP A 208 -11.86 10.86 -9.60
CA ASP A 208 -13.02 9.97 -9.49
C ASP A 208 -13.79 9.97 -10.81
N TRP A 209 -13.93 8.79 -11.39
CA TRP A 209 -14.55 8.56 -12.68
C TRP A 209 -15.18 7.16 -12.71
N ASP A 210 -16.17 6.99 -13.59
CA ASP A 210 -16.92 5.75 -13.72
C ASP A 210 -16.32 4.83 -14.78
N CYS A 211 -16.04 3.58 -14.41
CA CYS A 211 -15.64 2.57 -15.39
C CYS A 211 -16.88 1.99 -16.08
N CYS A 212 -16.88 1.96 -17.42
CA CYS A 212 -17.99 1.41 -18.20
C CYS A 212 -18.26 -0.08 -17.94
N ASP A 213 -17.25 -0.82 -17.50
CA ASP A 213 -17.30 -2.26 -17.19
C ASP A 213 -17.64 -2.55 -15.72
N HIS A 214 -17.78 -1.53 -14.86
CA HIS A 214 -17.99 -1.70 -13.42
C HIS A 214 -19.16 -2.64 -13.10
N ARG A 215 -20.23 -2.53 -13.88
CA ARG A 215 -21.41 -3.40 -13.79
C ARG A 215 -21.07 -4.85 -14.10
N ASN A 216 -20.30 -5.10 -15.15
CA ASN A 216 -19.91 -6.46 -15.55
C ASN A 216 -18.89 -7.09 -14.60
N THR A 217 -18.10 -6.26 -13.90
CA THR A 217 -17.06 -6.73 -12.96
C THR A 217 -17.62 -7.03 -11.57
N TYR A 218 -18.63 -6.29 -11.11
CA TYR A 218 -19.11 -6.35 -9.72
C TYR A 218 -20.60 -6.61 -9.52
N GLN A 219 -21.45 -6.57 -10.56
CA GLN A 219 -22.87 -6.94 -10.40
C GLN A 219 -23.08 -8.38 -10.87
N LEU A 220 -23.80 -9.16 -10.04
CA LEU A 220 -24.32 -10.48 -10.37
C LEU A 220 -25.61 -10.36 -11.19
#